data_AF-A0A0D7NIU2-F1
#
_entry.id   AF-A0A0D7NIU2-F1
#
_cell.length_a   1.000
_cell.length_b   1.000
_cell.length_c   1.000
_cell.angle_alpha   90.00
_cell.angle_beta   90.00
_cell.angle_gamma   90.00
#
_symmetry.space_group_name_H-M   'P 1'
#
loop_
_entity.id
_entity.type
_entity.pdbx_description
1 polymer ?
#
loop_
_entity_poly.entity_id
_entity_poly.type
_entity_poly.pdbx_seq_one_letter_code
_entity_poly.pdbx_strand_id
1 'polypeptide(L)'
;MVAFVVALLIFLLLAGASLASMAVYGRLQEHHRTDDTNTSVRLVATLFVTMPSLLLGLMMNNAANTYVAIDRNLHVFATDIIMLDRTLRPLGPSADEPRHRLLAYVEHALQDVPIVRATESSEHLLDEVGTSLRSLRFDDEQKIGLWNEARSVYRQLQQQRWTFSEQADNPFPSPMIGILVAWLTLMFVTLGFRAPRNAVVISTYVAAALLISAAIYLILDMSTPFSGPIQLSDRPLVRAAEEIRR
;
A
#
# COMPACT_ATOMS: atom_id res chain seq x y z
N MET A 1 -9.04 4.08 7.05
CA MET A 1 -9.54 4.10 8.46
C MET A 1 -8.80 3.12 9.37
N VAL A 2 -8.65 1.84 9.00
CA VAL A 2 -7.99 0.81 9.84
C VAL A 2 -6.55 1.20 10.21
N ALA A 3 -5.72 1.66 9.26
CA ALA A 3 -4.35 2.08 9.53
C ALA A 3 -4.24 3.19 10.60
N PHE A 4 -5.16 4.17 10.56
CA PHE A 4 -5.21 5.24 11.55
C PHE A 4 -5.57 4.72 12.95
N VAL A 5 -6.55 3.81 13.05
CA VAL A 5 -6.92 3.18 14.32
C VAL A 5 -5.75 2.37 14.89
N VAL A 6 -5.06 1.59 14.05
CA VAL A 6 -3.88 0.82 14.46
C VAL A 6 -2.77 1.76 14.95
N ALA A 7 -2.47 2.82 14.21
CA ALA A 7 -1.47 3.80 14.62
C ALA A 7 -1.82 4.48 15.95
N LEU A 8 -3.08 4.89 16.13
CA LEU A 8 -3.57 5.47 17.37
C LEU A 8 -3.45 4.51 18.55
N LEU A 9 -3.80 3.23 18.36
CA LEU A 9 -3.63 2.20 19.39
C LEU A 9 -2.16 2.00 19.74
N ILE A 10 -1.26 1.96 18.76
CA ILE A 10 0.19 1.85 19.00
C ILE A 10 0.69 3.08 19.78
N PHE A 11 0.25 4.29 19.41
CA PHE A 11 0.61 5.51 20.14
C PHE A 11 0.19 5.43 21.62
N LEU A 12 -1.08 5.09 21.87
CA LEU A 12 -1.62 4.97 23.22
C LEU A 12 -0.91 3.86 24.01
N LEU A 13 -0.58 2.75 23.36
CA LEU A 13 0.15 1.64 23.97
C LEU A 13 1.57 2.06 24.38
N LEU A 14 2.34 2.69 23.48
CA LEU A 14 3.73 3.10 23.76
C LEU A 14 3.80 4.22 24.79
N ALA A 15 2.95 5.25 24.65
CA ALA A 15 2.84 6.33 25.62
C ALA A 15 2.35 5.80 26.98
N GLY A 16 1.31 4.96 26.97
CA GLY A 16 0.77 4.33 28.18
C GLY A 16 1.79 3.43 28.87
N ALA A 17 2.55 2.63 28.14
CA ALA A 17 3.57 1.74 28.68
C ALA A 17 4.71 2.50 29.37
N SER A 18 5.22 3.58 28.75
CA SER A 18 6.26 4.42 29.37
C SER A 18 5.74 5.16 30.61
N LEU A 19 4.55 5.76 30.55
CA LEU A 19 3.93 6.47 31.66
C LEU A 19 3.56 5.53 32.82
N ALA A 20 3.03 4.34 32.52
CA ALA A 20 2.73 3.31 33.50
C ALA A 20 4.00 2.81 34.17
N SER A 21 5.07 2.57 33.40
CA SER A 21 6.37 2.17 33.94
C SER A 21 6.93 3.23 34.90
N MET A 22 6.89 4.51 34.51
CA MET A 22 7.25 5.63 35.41
C MET A 22 6.38 5.67 36.66
N ALA A 23 5.07 5.42 36.53
CA ALA A 23 4.10 5.41 37.63
C ALA A 23 4.37 4.28 38.65
N VAL A 24 4.68 3.09 38.13
CA VAL A 24 4.97 1.87 38.89
C VAL A 24 6.31 1.98 39.62
N TYR A 25 7.35 2.57 39.01
CA TYR A 25 8.65 2.77 39.65
C TYR A 25 8.56 3.53 40.98
N GLY A 26 7.71 4.57 41.03
CA GLY A 26 7.51 5.35 42.26
C GLY A 26 6.74 4.61 43.36
N ARG A 27 6.18 3.44 43.08
CA ARG A 27 5.43 2.60 44.04
C ARG A 27 6.16 1.30 44.43
N LEU A 28 7.29 0.99 43.80
CA LEU A 28 8.05 -0.24 44.05
C LEU A 28 8.86 -0.15 45.35
N GLN A 29 8.85 -1.25 46.11
CA GLN A 29 9.66 -1.43 47.33
C GLN A 29 11.17 -1.37 47.03
N GLU A 30 11.95 -0.94 48.01
CA GLU A 30 13.40 -0.69 47.90
C GLU A 30 14.22 -1.84 47.30
N HIS A 31 13.80 -3.09 47.52
CA HIS A 31 14.52 -4.29 47.04
C HIS A 31 14.51 -4.49 45.52
N HIS A 32 13.58 -3.86 44.80
CA HIS A 32 13.53 -3.87 43.33
C HIS A 32 14.06 -2.57 42.69
N ARG A 33 14.53 -1.62 43.51
CA ARG A 33 15.13 -0.34 43.05
C ARG A 33 16.66 -0.37 43.01
N THR A 34 17.27 -1.52 43.29
CA THR A 34 18.73 -1.70 43.30
C THR A 34 19.33 -1.45 41.92
N ASP A 35 20.52 -0.84 41.89
CA ASP A 35 21.23 -0.50 40.65
C ASP A 35 21.56 -1.74 39.80
N ASP A 36 21.80 -2.90 40.42
CA ASP A 36 22.11 -4.16 39.73
C ASP A 36 20.94 -4.64 38.87
N THR A 37 19.72 -4.66 39.42
CA THR A 37 18.51 -5.04 38.65
C THR A 37 18.28 -4.10 37.47
N ASN A 38 18.52 -2.80 37.66
CA ASN A 38 18.37 -1.81 36.58
C ASN A 38 19.40 -2.05 35.47
N THR A 39 20.64 -2.34 35.85
CA THR A 39 21.74 -2.61 34.92
C THR A 39 21.45 -3.85 34.09
N SER A 40 20.97 -4.94 34.71
CA SER A 40 20.55 -6.15 33.99
C SER A 40 19.41 -5.87 33.02
N VAL A 41 18.37 -5.16 33.46
CA VAL A 41 17.22 -4.81 32.60
C VAL A 41 17.65 -3.92 31.42
N ARG A 42 18.56 -2.97 31.64
CA ARG A 42 19.10 -2.11 30.58
C ARG A 42 19.97 -2.89 29.58
N LEU A 43 20.78 -3.83 30.06
CA LEU A 43 21.57 -4.74 29.22
C LEU A 43 20.68 -5.59 28.31
N VAL A 44 19.60 -6.15 28.87
CA VAL A 44 18.60 -6.87 28.08
C VAL A 44 17.95 -5.90 27.08
N ALA A 45 17.62 -4.68 27.49
CA ALA A 45 17.00 -3.73 26.57
C ALA A 45 17.90 -3.32 25.40
N THR A 46 19.20 -3.14 25.61
CA THR A 46 20.14 -2.84 24.52
C THR A 46 20.17 -3.92 23.44
N LEU A 47 19.88 -5.19 23.77
CA LEU A 47 19.75 -6.27 22.78
C LEU A 47 18.59 -6.04 21.81
N PHE A 48 17.51 -5.40 22.26
CA PHE A 48 16.30 -5.16 21.48
C PHE A 48 16.25 -3.75 20.86
N VAL A 49 17.33 -2.97 20.88
CA VAL A 49 17.35 -1.66 20.19
C VAL A 49 17.59 -1.82 18.68
N THR A 50 18.49 -2.72 18.31
CA THR A 50 18.95 -2.87 16.92
C THR A 50 17.94 -3.60 16.04
N MET A 51 17.32 -4.67 16.55
CA MET A 51 16.38 -5.50 15.79
C MET A 51 15.12 -4.73 15.33
N PRO A 52 14.41 -3.96 16.18
CA PRO A 52 13.24 -3.19 15.76
C PRO A 52 13.58 -2.08 14.77
N SER A 53 14.75 -1.44 14.93
CA SER A 53 15.22 -0.42 13.99
C SER A 53 15.41 -1.01 12.59
N LEU A 54 16.08 -2.16 12.50
CA LEU A 54 16.26 -2.87 11.23
C LEU A 54 14.91 -3.32 10.65
N LEU A 55 14.05 -3.92 11.46
CA LEU A 55 12.73 -4.39 11.03
C LEU A 55 11.88 -3.24 10.50
N LEU A 56 11.81 -2.12 11.23
CA LEU A 56 11.10 -0.92 10.81
C LEU A 56 11.65 -0.35 9.50
N GLY A 57 12.98 -0.32 9.34
CA GLY A 57 13.64 0.09 8.11
C GLY A 57 13.30 -0.81 6.91
N LEU A 58 13.30 -2.13 7.10
CA LEU A 58 12.91 -3.10 6.06
C LEU A 58 11.43 -3.00 5.72
N MET A 59 10.57 -2.80 6.72
CA MET A 59 9.13 -2.58 6.51
C MET A 59 8.87 -1.31 5.70
N MET A 60 9.55 -0.21 6.05
CA MET A 60 9.48 1.05 5.30
C MET A 60 9.97 0.88 3.86
N ASN A 61 11.10 0.18 3.67
CA ASN A 61 11.63 -0.06 2.33
C ASN A 61 10.69 -0.92 1.48
N ASN A 62 10.14 -1.99 2.04
CA ASN A 62 9.18 -2.85 1.34
C ASN A 62 7.90 -2.09 0.99
N ALA A 63 7.32 -1.35 1.93
CA ALA A 63 6.13 -0.53 1.68
C ALA A 63 6.39 0.51 0.56
N ALA A 64 7.55 1.16 0.58
CA ALA A 64 7.96 2.09 -0.48
C ALA A 64 8.14 1.41 -1.84
N ASN A 65 8.80 0.25 -1.88
CA ASN A 65 9.00 -0.50 -3.13
C ASN A 65 7.66 -0.97 -3.70
N THR A 66 6.75 -1.44 -2.87
CA THR A 66 5.39 -1.86 -3.26
C THR A 66 4.61 -0.68 -3.85
N TYR A 67 4.65 0.48 -3.18
CA TYR A 67 4.04 1.71 -3.71
C TYR A 67 4.59 2.08 -5.10
N VAL A 68 5.91 2.12 -5.25
CA VAL A 68 6.58 2.45 -6.52
C VAL A 68 6.29 1.41 -7.62
N ALA A 69 6.18 0.13 -7.26
CA ALA A 69 5.86 -0.94 -8.19
C ALA A 69 4.42 -0.80 -8.71
N ILE A 70 3.46 -0.55 -7.82
CA ILE A 70 2.05 -0.36 -8.19
C ILE A 70 1.88 0.90 -9.04
N ASP A 71 2.55 2.01 -8.69
CA ASP A 71 2.56 3.24 -9.49
C ASP A 71 3.08 2.99 -10.91
N ARG A 72 4.21 2.30 -11.03
CA ARG A 72 4.78 1.93 -12.33
C ARG A 72 3.82 1.03 -13.12
N ASN A 73 3.25 0.02 -12.48
CA ASN A 73 2.32 -0.89 -13.13
C ASN A 73 1.09 -0.13 -13.65
N LEU A 74 0.57 0.84 -12.89
CA LEU A 74 -0.57 1.67 -13.33
C LEU A 74 -0.22 2.50 -14.58
N HIS A 75 0.99 3.06 -14.64
CA HIS A 75 1.48 3.77 -15.82
C HIS A 75 1.60 2.85 -17.04
N VAL A 76 2.12 1.64 -16.85
CA VAL A 76 2.22 0.62 -17.90
C VAL A 76 0.81 0.22 -18.37
N PHE A 77 -0.11 -0.04 -17.45
CA PHE A 77 -1.49 -0.40 -17.75
C PHE A 77 -2.20 0.68 -18.58
N ALA A 78 -2.07 1.96 -18.19
CA ALA A 78 -2.61 3.08 -18.95
C ALA A 78 -1.97 3.21 -20.35
N THR A 79 -0.67 2.89 -20.47
CA THR A 79 0.04 2.89 -21.76
C THR A 79 -0.47 1.78 -22.67
N ASP A 80 -0.67 0.58 -22.13
CA ASP A 80 -1.17 -0.57 -22.88
C ASP A 80 -2.63 -0.35 -23.34
N ILE A 81 -3.44 0.37 -22.57
CA ILE A 81 -4.78 0.83 -22.99
C ILE A 81 -4.69 1.73 -24.22
N ILE A 82 -3.79 2.73 -24.19
CA ILE A 82 -3.57 3.64 -25.33
C ILE A 82 -3.06 2.85 -26.55
N MET A 83 -2.17 1.90 -26.32
CA MET A 83 -1.60 1.07 -27.38
C MET A 83 -2.67 0.16 -28.01
N LEU A 84 -3.60 -0.38 -27.21
CA LEU A 84 -4.76 -1.12 -27.73
C LEU A 84 -5.63 -0.23 -28.62
N ASP A 85 -5.99 0.98 -28.19
CA ASP A 85 -6.74 1.91 -29.03
C ASP A 85 -5.99 2.26 -30.33
N ARG A 86 -4.69 2.51 -30.25
CA ARG A 86 -3.84 2.81 -31.41
C ARG A 86 -3.76 1.66 -32.42
N THR A 87 -3.77 0.41 -31.97
CA THR A 87 -3.79 -0.76 -32.86
C THR A 87 -5.18 -1.01 -33.46
N LEU A 88 -6.25 -0.56 -32.79
CA LEU A 88 -7.62 -0.64 -33.29
C LEU A 88 -7.94 0.44 -34.34
N ARG A 89 -7.38 1.66 -34.24
CA ARG A 89 -7.68 2.77 -35.18
C ARG A 89 -7.51 2.42 -36.67
N PRO A 90 -6.41 1.76 -37.13
CA PRO A 90 -6.22 1.48 -38.54
C PRO A 90 -7.16 0.40 -39.10
N LEU A 91 -7.85 -0.36 -38.24
CA LEU A 91 -8.86 -1.33 -38.66
C LEU A 91 -10.14 -0.65 -39.21
N GLY A 92 -10.32 0.65 -38.94
CA GLY A 92 -11.43 1.44 -39.44
C GLY A 92 -12.76 1.17 -38.71
N PRO A 93 -13.92 1.36 -39.37
CA PRO A 93 -15.24 1.31 -38.72
C PRO A 93 -15.56 -0.02 -38.03
N SER A 94 -14.96 -1.11 -38.48
CA SER A 94 -15.11 -2.41 -37.83
C SER A 94 -14.63 -2.41 -36.37
N ALA A 95 -13.71 -1.52 -36.00
CA ALA A 95 -13.18 -1.42 -34.64
C ALA A 95 -13.90 -0.39 -33.75
N ASP A 96 -14.96 0.28 -34.22
CA ASP A 96 -15.67 1.29 -33.45
C ASP A 96 -16.29 0.72 -32.17
N GLU A 97 -16.94 -0.45 -32.25
CA GLU A 97 -17.55 -1.10 -31.07
C GLU A 97 -16.49 -1.48 -30.00
N PRO A 98 -15.40 -2.21 -30.32
CA PRO A 98 -14.32 -2.45 -29.36
C PRO A 98 -13.72 -1.18 -28.74
N ARG A 99 -13.57 -0.10 -29.51
CA ARG A 99 -13.06 1.18 -29.00
C ARG A 99 -14.04 1.85 -28.04
N HIS A 100 -15.34 1.81 -28.32
CA HIS A 100 -16.38 2.33 -27.40
C HIS A 100 -16.42 1.53 -26.09
N ARG A 101 -16.33 0.19 -26.18
CA ARG A 101 -16.25 -0.67 -24.99
C ARG A 101 -14.99 -0.40 -24.17
N LEU A 102 -13.85 -0.19 -24.84
CA LEU A 102 -12.60 0.16 -24.18
C LEU A 102 -12.72 1.52 -23.45
N LEU A 103 -13.34 2.51 -24.08
CA LEU A 103 -13.59 3.80 -23.45
C LEU A 103 -14.51 3.66 -22.22
N ALA A 104 -15.61 2.92 -22.35
CA ALA A 104 -16.55 2.68 -21.25
C ALA A 104 -15.85 1.99 -20.06
N TYR A 105 -14.97 1.02 -20.33
CA TYR A 105 -14.14 0.39 -19.31
C TYR A 105 -13.23 1.40 -18.60
N VAL A 106 -12.53 2.27 -19.33
CA VAL A 106 -11.62 3.27 -18.73
C VAL A 106 -12.40 4.31 -17.93
N GLU A 107 -13.54 4.77 -18.44
CA GLU A 107 -14.41 5.73 -17.75
C GLU A 107 -14.97 5.14 -16.46
N HIS A 108 -15.38 3.87 -16.48
CA HIS A 108 -15.84 3.16 -15.29
C HIS A 108 -14.67 2.96 -14.30
N ALA A 109 -13.48 2.60 -14.77
CA ALA A 109 -12.29 2.45 -13.92
C ALA A 109 -11.87 3.77 -13.25
N LEU A 110 -12.14 4.91 -13.87
CA LEU A 110 -11.92 6.25 -13.30
C LEU A 110 -12.99 6.64 -12.26
N GLN A 111 -14.16 5.99 -12.26
CA GLN A 111 -15.22 6.21 -11.26
C GLN A 111 -15.03 5.32 -10.03
N ASP A 112 -14.47 4.12 -10.22
CA ASP A 112 -14.25 3.11 -9.17
C ASP A 112 -13.03 3.40 -8.27
N VAL A 113 -12.56 4.65 -8.16
CA VAL A 113 -11.37 4.98 -7.34
C VAL A 113 -11.57 4.48 -5.91
N PRO A 114 -10.73 3.55 -5.44
CA PRO A 114 -9.49 3.09 -6.09
C PRO A 114 -9.62 2.04 -7.20
N ILE A 115 -8.91 2.31 -8.32
CA ILE A 115 -8.78 1.53 -9.58
C ILE A 115 -8.56 0.01 -9.39
N VAL A 116 -8.05 -0.40 -8.22
CA VAL A 116 -7.72 -1.78 -7.87
C VAL A 116 -8.84 -2.55 -7.18
N ARG A 117 -9.97 -1.91 -6.85
CA ARG A 117 -11.18 -2.68 -6.62
C ARG A 117 -11.58 -3.28 -7.97
N ALA A 118 -11.17 -4.53 -8.18
CA ALA A 118 -11.77 -5.43 -9.13
C ALA A 118 -13.22 -5.66 -8.71
N THR A 119 -14.06 -4.64 -8.88
CA THR A 119 -15.49 -4.82 -8.87
C THR A 119 -15.80 -5.77 -10.02
N GLU A 120 -16.66 -6.76 -9.80
CA GLU A 120 -17.13 -7.68 -10.83
C GLU A 120 -17.59 -6.92 -12.10
N SER A 121 -18.12 -5.70 -11.93
CA SER A 121 -18.50 -4.81 -13.03
C SER A 121 -17.34 -4.39 -13.93
N SER A 122 -16.19 -4.02 -13.36
CA SER A 122 -15.04 -3.57 -14.13
C SER A 122 -14.34 -4.74 -14.85
N GLU A 123 -14.37 -5.94 -14.28
CA GLU A 123 -13.91 -7.16 -14.96
C GLU A 123 -14.83 -7.50 -16.14
N HIS A 124 -16.15 -7.46 -15.93
CA HIS A 124 -17.13 -7.69 -16.98
C HIS A 124 -16.96 -6.72 -18.16
N LEU A 125 -16.74 -5.43 -17.89
CA LEU A 125 -16.50 -4.43 -18.94
C LEU A 125 -15.23 -4.72 -19.75
N LEU A 126 -14.16 -5.20 -19.12
CA LEU A 126 -12.95 -5.60 -19.85
C LEU A 126 -13.21 -6.86 -20.69
N ASP A 127 -13.96 -7.83 -20.17
CA ASP A 127 -14.33 -9.04 -20.91
C ASP A 127 -15.25 -8.76 -22.12
N GLU A 128 -16.10 -7.74 -22.03
CA GLU A 128 -16.87 -7.24 -23.17
C GLU A 128 -15.96 -6.70 -24.28
N VAL A 129 -14.88 -5.99 -23.93
CA VAL A 129 -13.85 -5.57 -24.89
C VAL A 129 -13.27 -6.80 -25.58
N GLY A 130 -12.84 -7.81 -24.82
CA GLY A 130 -12.32 -9.06 -25.40
C GLY A 130 -13.31 -9.78 -26.30
N THR A 131 -14.60 -9.78 -25.93
CA THR A 131 -15.68 -10.40 -26.70
C THR A 131 -15.94 -9.67 -28.01
N SER A 132 -15.99 -8.33 -27.98
CA SER A 132 -16.10 -7.51 -29.19
C SER A 132 -14.91 -7.73 -30.13
N LEU A 133 -13.67 -7.74 -29.62
CA LEU A 133 -12.47 -8.05 -30.41
C LEU A 133 -12.54 -9.43 -31.09
N ARG A 134 -13.07 -10.46 -30.40
CA ARG A 134 -13.20 -11.83 -30.95
C ARG A 134 -14.28 -11.94 -32.02
N SER A 135 -15.29 -11.08 -32.00
CA SER A 135 -16.38 -11.08 -33.00
C SER A 135 -15.95 -10.52 -34.36
N LEU A 136 -14.86 -9.74 -34.41
CA LEU A 136 -14.35 -9.16 -35.64
C LEU A 136 -13.90 -10.24 -36.64
N ARG A 137 -14.18 -9.99 -37.92
CA ARG A 137 -13.75 -10.83 -39.05
C ARG A 137 -13.17 -9.91 -40.11
N PHE A 138 -12.00 -10.27 -40.62
CA PHE A 138 -11.29 -9.54 -41.66
C PHE A 138 -10.84 -10.52 -42.73
N ASP A 139 -10.98 -10.13 -43.99
CA ASP A 139 -10.53 -10.92 -45.16
C ASP A 139 -9.16 -10.45 -45.69
N ASP A 140 -8.62 -9.37 -45.13
CA ASP A 140 -7.35 -8.74 -45.53
C ASP A 140 -6.21 -9.14 -44.60
N GLU A 141 -5.12 -9.67 -45.15
CA GLU A 141 -3.94 -10.13 -44.43
C GLU A 141 -3.30 -9.02 -43.58
N GLN A 142 -3.29 -7.77 -44.06
CA GLN A 142 -2.75 -6.64 -43.29
C GLN A 142 -3.61 -6.33 -42.06
N LYS A 143 -4.94 -6.35 -42.21
CA LYS A 143 -5.89 -6.15 -41.10
C LYS A 143 -5.86 -7.31 -40.11
N ILE A 144 -5.65 -8.53 -40.58
CA ILE A 144 -5.48 -9.71 -39.72
C ILE A 144 -4.23 -9.55 -38.84
N GLY A 145 -3.12 -9.04 -39.39
CA GLY A 145 -1.90 -8.74 -38.63
C GLY A 145 -2.17 -7.76 -37.47
N LEU A 146 -2.78 -6.61 -37.77
CA LEU A 146 -3.15 -5.59 -36.78
C LEU A 146 -4.16 -6.11 -35.74
N TRP A 147 -5.12 -6.92 -36.16
CA TRP A 147 -6.10 -7.53 -35.26
C TRP A 147 -5.45 -8.52 -34.27
N ASN A 148 -4.47 -9.30 -34.74
CA ASN A 148 -3.72 -10.21 -33.88
C ASN A 148 -2.85 -9.44 -32.87
N GLU A 149 -2.27 -8.31 -33.28
CA GLU A 149 -1.55 -7.41 -32.39
C GLU A 149 -2.48 -6.84 -31.31
N ALA A 150 -3.65 -6.31 -31.68
CA ALA A 150 -4.65 -5.81 -30.73
C ALA A 150 -5.08 -6.88 -29.72
N ARG A 151 -5.29 -8.13 -30.17
CA ARG A 151 -5.59 -9.27 -29.29
C ARG A 151 -4.42 -9.66 -28.36
N SER A 152 -3.18 -9.39 -28.77
CA SER A 152 -2.01 -9.61 -27.91
C SER A 152 -1.94 -8.57 -26.80
N VAL A 153 -2.14 -7.29 -27.12
CA VAL A 153 -2.17 -6.18 -26.15
C VAL A 153 -3.34 -6.35 -25.18
N TYR A 154 -4.53 -6.75 -25.66
CA TYR A 154 -5.67 -7.06 -24.80
C TYR A 154 -5.35 -8.16 -23.76
N ARG A 155 -4.68 -9.24 -24.17
CA ARG A 155 -4.29 -10.33 -23.24
C ARG A 155 -3.31 -9.83 -22.17
N GLN A 156 -2.38 -8.96 -22.55
CA GLN A 156 -1.46 -8.33 -21.60
C GLN A 156 -2.20 -7.45 -20.59
N LEU A 157 -3.17 -6.67 -21.03
CA LEU A 157 -4.05 -5.87 -20.14
C LEU A 157 -4.81 -6.76 -19.15
N GLN A 158 -5.39 -7.86 -19.63
CA GLN A 158 -6.11 -8.81 -18.77
C GLN A 158 -5.19 -9.43 -17.70
N GLN A 159 -3.96 -9.83 -18.09
CA GLN A 159 -2.97 -10.38 -17.17
C GLN A 159 -2.50 -9.36 -16.12
N GLN A 160 -2.24 -8.11 -16.53
CA GLN A 160 -1.88 -7.02 -15.62
C GLN A 160 -3.01 -6.74 -14.63
N ARG A 161 -4.27 -6.76 -15.09
CA ARG A 161 -5.43 -6.55 -14.23
C ARG A 161 -5.55 -7.59 -13.13
N TRP A 162 -5.37 -8.87 -13.46
CA TRP A 162 -5.32 -9.94 -12.45
C TRP A 162 -4.19 -9.75 -11.43
N THR A 163 -3.03 -9.28 -11.91
CA THR A 163 -1.87 -9.01 -11.06
C THR A 163 -2.15 -7.92 -10.03
N PHE A 164 -2.93 -6.89 -10.37
CA PHE A 164 -3.36 -5.86 -9.42
C PHE A 164 -4.30 -6.41 -8.35
N SER A 165 -5.24 -7.28 -8.72
CA SER A 165 -6.19 -7.90 -7.77
C SER A 165 -5.45 -8.75 -6.74
N GLU A 166 -4.48 -9.55 -7.17
CA GLU A 166 -3.74 -10.44 -6.27
C GLU A 166 -2.75 -9.70 -5.36
N GLN A 167 -2.22 -8.56 -5.82
CA GLN A 167 -1.35 -7.70 -5.01
C GLN A 167 -2.14 -6.87 -3.98
N ALA A 168 -3.41 -6.56 -4.25
CA ALA A 168 -4.28 -5.86 -3.31
C ALA A 168 -4.64 -6.69 -2.07
N ASP A 169 -4.73 -8.01 -2.25
CA ASP A 169 -5.14 -8.96 -1.21
C ASP A 169 -3.98 -9.48 -0.34
N ASN A 170 -2.75 -9.00 -0.56
CA ASN A 170 -1.60 -9.31 0.30
C ASN A 170 -1.22 -8.10 1.19
N PRO A 171 -2.07 -7.69 2.15
CA PRO A 171 -1.67 -6.70 3.13
C PRO A 171 -0.50 -7.24 3.95
N PHE A 172 0.36 -6.31 4.41
CA PHE A 172 1.52 -6.62 5.23
C PHE A 172 1.21 -7.69 6.30
N PRO A 173 2.06 -8.71 6.49
CA PRO A 173 1.78 -9.77 7.44
C PRO A 173 1.60 -9.17 8.84
N SER A 174 0.35 -9.20 9.33
CA SER A 174 -0.05 -8.65 10.62
C SER A 174 0.79 -9.15 11.82
N PRO A 175 1.32 -10.39 11.84
CA PRO A 175 2.20 -10.83 12.92
C PRO A 175 3.49 -10.01 13.02
N MET A 176 3.99 -9.49 11.90
CA MET A 176 5.25 -8.75 11.85
C MET A 176 5.14 -7.36 12.51
N ILE A 177 3.97 -6.72 12.38
CA ILE A 177 3.66 -5.50 13.14
C ILE A 177 3.49 -5.83 14.62
N GLY A 178 2.81 -6.94 14.94
CA GLY A 178 2.64 -7.39 16.32
C GLY A 178 3.96 -7.56 17.07
N ILE A 179 4.93 -8.25 16.47
CA ILE A 179 6.25 -8.46 17.09
C ILE A 179 7.06 -7.16 17.20
N LEU A 180 6.98 -6.28 16.19
CA LEU A 180 7.61 -4.96 16.23
C LEU A 180 7.05 -4.11 17.38
N VAL A 181 5.72 -4.04 17.51
CA VAL A 181 5.03 -3.29 18.58
C VAL A 181 5.37 -3.89 19.95
N ALA A 182 5.46 -5.21 20.07
CA ALA A 182 5.87 -5.87 21.30
C ALA A 182 7.29 -5.47 21.73
N TRP A 183 8.27 -5.48 20.80
CA TRP A 183 9.63 -5.03 21.09
C TRP A 183 9.71 -3.55 21.45
N LEU A 184 8.99 -2.69 20.71
CA LEU A 184 8.93 -1.26 21.02
C LEU A 184 8.30 -0.99 22.39
N THR A 185 7.24 -1.74 22.74
CA THR A 185 6.60 -1.63 24.06
C THR A 185 7.59 -2.01 25.16
N LEU A 186 8.33 -3.12 25.00
CA LEU A 186 9.39 -3.54 25.93
C LEU A 186 10.46 -2.43 26.11
N MET A 187 10.85 -1.76 25.03
CA MET A 187 11.77 -0.62 25.08
C MET A 187 11.20 0.55 25.87
N PHE A 188 9.97 0.97 25.57
CA PHE A 188 9.33 2.09 26.26
C PHE A 188 9.13 1.81 27.75
N VAL A 189 8.79 0.57 28.12
CA VAL A 189 8.71 0.14 29.52
C VAL A 189 10.08 0.24 30.19
N THR A 190 11.10 -0.35 29.57
CA THR A 190 12.44 -0.44 30.17
C THR A 190 13.08 0.94 30.34
N LEU A 191 12.99 1.79 29.32
CA LEU A 191 13.54 3.14 29.36
C LEU A 191 12.72 4.03 30.32
N GLY A 192 11.39 3.87 30.36
CA GLY A 192 10.49 4.60 31.25
C GLY A 192 10.67 4.24 32.73
N PHE A 193 11.14 3.04 33.04
CA PHE A 193 11.21 2.52 34.40
C PHE A 193 12.03 3.40 35.34
N ARG A 194 13.18 3.95 34.93
CA ARG A 194 14.01 4.84 35.78
C ARG A 194 13.90 6.32 35.40
N ALA A 195 12.95 6.65 34.53
CA ALA A 195 12.86 7.97 33.96
C ALA A 195 12.33 8.98 35.01
N PRO A 196 13.01 10.12 35.24
CA PRO A 196 12.50 11.12 36.17
C PRO A 196 11.20 11.69 35.64
N ARG A 197 10.22 11.90 36.52
CA ARG A 197 8.89 12.42 36.17
C ARG A 197 8.90 13.94 35.99
N ASN A 198 9.82 14.44 35.17
CA ASN A 198 9.82 15.85 34.78
C ASN A 198 9.10 16.04 33.44
N ALA A 199 8.63 17.27 33.18
CA ALA A 199 7.85 17.57 31.98
C ALA A 199 8.65 17.30 30.69
N VAL A 200 9.97 17.56 30.71
CA VAL A 200 10.86 17.33 29.57
C VAL A 200 10.86 15.85 29.17
N VAL A 201 11.15 14.95 30.10
CA VAL A 201 11.23 13.51 29.84
C VAL A 201 9.88 12.97 29.39
N ILE A 202 8.78 13.35 30.05
CA ILE A 202 7.43 12.95 29.63
C ILE A 202 7.15 13.41 28.21
N SER A 203 7.44 14.68 27.88
CA SER A 203 7.25 15.21 26.53
C SER A 203 8.07 14.47 25.47
N THR A 204 9.30 14.07 25.80
CA THR A 204 10.16 13.30 24.90
C THR A 204 9.60 11.90 24.62
N TYR A 205 9.09 11.18 25.64
CA TYR A 205 8.45 9.88 25.42
C TYR A 205 7.18 9.98 24.59
N VAL A 206 6.34 10.98 24.85
CA VAL A 206 5.11 11.22 24.07
C VAL A 206 5.46 11.57 22.63
N ALA A 207 6.43 12.44 22.40
CA ALA A 207 6.90 12.79 21.06
C ALA A 207 7.49 11.59 20.33
N ALA A 208 8.30 10.77 21.00
CA ALA A 208 8.86 9.55 20.42
C ALA A 208 7.78 8.53 20.05
N ALA A 209 6.79 8.31 20.94
CA ALA A 209 5.65 7.44 20.67
C ALA A 209 4.84 7.94 19.46
N LEU A 210 4.65 9.25 19.35
CA LEU A 210 3.95 9.88 18.24
C LEU A 210 4.69 9.69 16.91
N LEU A 211 6.00 9.93 16.89
CA LEU A 211 6.82 9.75 15.68
C LEU A 211 6.86 8.30 15.22
N ILE A 212 7.00 7.35 16.15
CA ILE A 212 7.00 5.91 15.82
C ILE A 212 5.63 5.46 15.31
N SER A 213 4.55 5.90 15.96
CA SER A 213 3.19 5.65 15.50
C SER A 213 2.94 6.24 14.10
N ALA A 214 3.40 7.47 13.84
CA ALA A 214 3.31 8.11 12.54
C ALA A 214 4.12 7.37 11.46
N ALA A 215 5.31 6.85 11.80
CA ALA A 215 6.10 6.04 10.88
C ALA A 215 5.38 4.72 10.53
N ILE A 216 4.83 4.02 11.53
CA ILE A 216 4.05 2.79 11.29
C ILE A 216 2.77 3.09 10.50
N TYR A 217 2.11 4.22 10.78
CA TYR A 217 0.98 4.70 9.99
C TYR A 217 1.37 4.85 8.52
N LEU A 218 2.49 5.52 8.23
CA LEU A 218 2.99 5.71 6.87
C LEU A 218 3.29 4.38 6.17
N ILE A 219 3.91 3.43 6.88
CA ILE A 219 4.17 2.07 6.35
C ILE A 219 2.87 1.38 5.96
N LEU A 220 1.87 1.41 6.85
CA LEU A 220 0.55 0.84 6.60
C LEU A 220 -0.17 1.55 5.46
N ASP A 221 -0.06 2.87 5.39
CA ASP A 221 -0.66 3.68 4.33
C ASP A 221 -0.11 3.33 2.96
N MET A 222 1.22 3.28 2.85
CA MET A 222 1.91 2.90 1.62
C MET A 222 1.64 1.45 1.21
N SER A 223 1.35 0.55 2.17
CA SER A 223 0.91 -0.81 1.89
C SER A 223 -0.54 -0.91 1.39
N THR A 224 -1.32 0.17 1.51
CA THR A 224 -2.70 0.26 1.03
C THR A 224 -2.87 1.50 0.12
N PRO A 225 -2.14 1.58 -1.01
CA PRO A 225 -1.86 2.80 -1.79
C PRO A 225 -3.08 3.44 -2.49
N PHE A 226 -4.25 2.90 -2.20
CA PHE A 226 -5.53 3.13 -2.84
C PHE A 226 -6.60 3.64 -1.86
N SER A 227 -6.37 3.50 -0.55
CA SER A 227 -7.34 3.92 0.48
C SER A 227 -6.76 4.91 1.51
N GLY A 228 -5.46 5.19 1.40
CA GLY A 228 -4.71 6.12 2.23
C GLY A 228 -4.80 7.58 1.78
N PRO A 229 -4.32 8.55 2.57
CA PRO A 229 -3.99 9.89 2.11
C PRO A 229 -2.95 9.92 0.99
N ILE A 230 -1.99 8.99 0.95
CA ILE A 230 -1.05 8.87 -0.18
C ILE A 230 -1.72 8.03 -1.26
N GLN A 231 -2.48 8.70 -2.13
CA GLN A 231 -3.15 8.05 -3.25
C GLN A 231 -2.26 8.07 -4.49
N LEU A 232 -2.35 6.98 -5.24
CA LEU A 232 -1.83 6.93 -6.60
C LEU A 232 -2.53 7.97 -7.48
N SER A 233 -1.77 8.51 -8.42
CA SER A 233 -2.26 9.53 -9.35
C SER A 233 -3.11 8.87 -10.44
N ASP A 234 -4.36 9.30 -10.60
CA ASP A 234 -5.25 8.80 -11.67
C ASP A 234 -4.90 9.37 -13.07
N ARG A 235 -3.95 10.32 -13.13
CA ARG A 235 -3.57 11.03 -14.36
C ARG A 235 -3.21 10.12 -15.55
N PRO A 236 -2.55 8.95 -15.38
CA PRO A 236 -2.27 8.06 -16.49
C PRO A 236 -3.55 7.55 -17.17
N LEU A 237 -4.56 7.14 -16.39
CA LEU A 237 -5.84 6.67 -16.93
C LEU A 237 -6.68 7.80 -17.50
N VAL A 238 -6.67 8.98 -16.88
CA VAL A 238 -7.32 10.18 -17.45
C VAL A 238 -6.75 10.50 -18.82
N ARG A 239 -5.42 10.46 -18.96
CA ARG A 239 -4.75 10.65 -20.26
C ARG A 239 -5.13 9.57 -21.26
N ALA A 240 -5.26 8.32 -20.82
CA ALA A 240 -5.69 7.23 -21.69
C ALA A 240 -7.12 7.45 -22.22
N ALA A 241 -8.06 7.86 -21.35
CA ALA A 241 -9.43 8.20 -21.76
C ALA A 241 -9.45 9.38 -22.76
N GLU A 242 -8.67 10.43 -22.49
CA GLU A 242 -8.55 11.58 -23.40
C GLU A 242 -8.00 11.19 -24.77
N GLU A 243 -7.01 10.30 -24.82
CA GLU A 243 -6.43 9.84 -26.09
C GLU A 243 -7.44 8.97 -26.85
N ILE A 244 -8.16 8.04 -26.20
CA ILE A 244 -9.18 7.19 -26.86
C ILE A 244 -10.30 8.05 -27.50
N ARG A 245 -10.70 9.14 -26.84
CA ARG A 245 -11.73 10.06 -27.34
C ARG A 245 -11.31 10.85 -28.58
N ARG A 246 -10.00 10.95 -28.88
CA ARG A 246 -9.47 11.60 -30.09
C ARG A 246 -9.52 10.67 -31.29
#